data_AF-A0AAQ2RMX1-F1
#
_entry.id   AF-A0AAQ2RMX1-F1
#
_cell.length_a   1.000
_cell.length_b   1.000
_cell.length_c   1.000
_cell.angle_alpha   90.00
_cell.angle_beta   90.00
_cell.angle_gamma   90.00
#
_symmetry.space_group_name_H-M   'P 1'
#
loop_
_entity.id
_entity.type
_entity.pdbx_description
1 polymer ?
#
loop_
_entity_poly.entity_id
_entity_poly.type
_entity_poly.pdbx_seq_one_letter_code
_entity_poly.pdbx_strand_id
1 'polypeptide(L)'
;MTLLSLLSLGGCVSMEKAPPVPTLTLAELRNEINLSEQRLQTSMEQQQKQYVQQQHLLVQLNTDVNNMKESVNKVGSKLESLPPEPPKPMAIPTEKCQAPSQGHTVDGKLLVGEAEWIWVDAANDAFQARVDTGATTSSISAQDITIFERNGKNWVRFFLSHQEMDDKIQIEAPLVRHVRVRQASADDLDRRPVVRLAVRIGDMTEKAEFTLKDRSDMAFPVLLGREFLKDIAVVDVAREYIQPKPKLKDVK
;
A
#
# COMPACT_ATOMS: atom_id res chain seq x y z
N MET A 1 -14.69 -13.61 -48.82
CA MET A 1 -15.97 -14.30 -48.55
C MET A 1 -16.73 -13.49 -47.53
N THR A 2 -17.81 -12.83 -47.96
CA THR A 2 -19.10 -12.72 -47.24
C THR A 2 -20.02 -11.89 -48.13
N LEU A 3 -20.89 -12.62 -48.84
CA LEU A 3 -22.11 -12.11 -49.46
C LEU A 3 -22.99 -11.46 -48.39
N LEU A 4 -23.59 -10.31 -48.70
CA LEU A 4 -24.89 -9.98 -48.12
C LEU A 4 -25.81 -9.39 -49.20
N SER A 5 -26.67 -10.31 -49.66
CA SER A 5 -27.94 -10.13 -50.36
C SER A 5 -28.74 -8.89 -49.92
N LEU A 6 -29.25 -8.12 -50.88
CA LEU A 6 -30.51 -7.39 -50.75
C LEU A 6 -31.25 -7.31 -52.10
N LEU A 7 -32.14 -8.28 -52.27
CA LEU A 7 -33.51 -8.19 -52.79
C LEU A 7 -33.78 -7.24 -53.96
N SER A 8 -33.90 -7.85 -55.14
CA SER A 8 -34.65 -7.33 -56.28
C SER A 8 -36.14 -7.23 -55.96
N LEU A 9 -36.70 -6.02 -56.00
CA LEU A 9 -38.12 -5.84 -56.31
C LEU A 9 -38.23 -5.33 -57.74
N GLY A 10 -38.65 -6.21 -58.65
CA GLY A 10 -39.14 -5.85 -59.96
C GLY A 10 -40.52 -5.21 -59.80
N GLY A 11 -40.60 -3.90 -60.02
CA GLY A 11 -41.86 -3.19 -60.23
C GLY A 11 -42.11 -3.03 -61.72
N CYS A 12 -43.27 -3.49 -62.18
CA CYS A 12 -43.76 -3.24 -63.54
C CYS A 12 -43.84 -1.73 -63.81
N VAL A 13 -43.15 -1.24 -64.84
CA VAL A 13 -43.40 0.08 -65.41
C VAL A 13 -44.63 -0.04 -66.31
N SER A 14 -45.77 0.45 -65.85
CA SER A 14 -46.83 0.91 -66.75
C SER A 14 -46.24 2.01 -67.62
N MET A 15 -46.22 1.82 -68.94
CA MET A 15 -45.99 2.91 -69.88
C MET A 15 -47.21 3.82 -69.88
N GLU A 16 -47.30 4.67 -68.87
CA GLU A 16 -48.17 5.83 -68.93
C GLU A 16 -47.52 6.84 -69.90
N LYS A 17 -48.35 7.34 -70.81
CA LYS A 17 -48.01 8.30 -71.86
C LYS A 17 -47.01 9.33 -71.36
N ALA A 18 -45.86 9.44 -72.04
CA ALA A 18 -44.80 10.37 -71.67
C ALA A 18 -45.42 11.75 -71.33
N PRO A 19 -45.27 12.25 -70.09
CA PRO A 19 -45.75 13.58 -69.75
C PRO A 19 -45.08 14.57 -70.70
N PRO A 20 -45.80 15.63 -71.14
CA PRO A 20 -45.21 16.62 -72.03
C PRO A 20 -43.93 17.12 -71.38
N VAL A 21 -42.81 16.94 -72.09
CA VAL A 21 -41.50 17.40 -71.62
C VAL A 21 -41.68 18.87 -71.23
N PRO A 22 -41.48 19.27 -69.97
CA PRO A 22 -41.61 20.68 -69.62
C PRO A 22 -40.59 21.42 -70.47
N THR A 23 -41.07 22.21 -71.43
CA THR A 23 -40.23 23.12 -72.19
C THR A 23 -39.73 24.15 -71.19
N LEU A 24 -38.54 23.87 -70.65
CA LEU A 24 -37.79 24.78 -69.80
C LEU A 24 -37.82 26.15 -70.46
N THR A 25 -38.47 27.10 -69.79
CA THR A 25 -38.44 28.47 -70.26
C THR A 25 -37.00 28.96 -70.18
N LEU A 26 -36.60 29.84 -71.11
CA LEU A 26 -35.23 30.35 -71.14
C LEU A 26 -34.83 31.03 -69.81
N ALA A 27 -35.81 31.52 -69.05
CA ALA A 27 -35.63 32.07 -67.71
C ALA A 27 -35.30 31.01 -66.66
N GLU A 28 -36.00 29.86 -66.65
CA GLU A 28 -35.73 28.76 -65.73
C GLU A 28 -34.37 28.11 -65.98
N LEU A 29 -34.02 27.92 -67.26
CA LEU A 29 -32.69 27.42 -67.64
C LEU A 29 -31.58 28.36 -67.15
N ARG A 30 -31.76 29.67 -67.31
CA ARG A 30 -30.79 30.67 -66.85
C ARG A 30 -30.66 30.66 -65.32
N ASN A 31 -31.76 30.48 -64.59
CA ASN A 31 -31.73 30.37 -63.14
C ASN A 31 -31.01 29.10 -62.67
N GLU A 32 -31.26 27.95 -63.31
CA GLU A 32 -30.55 26.70 -62.99
C GLU A 32 -29.06 26.78 -63.34
N ILE A 33 -28.70 27.42 -64.46
CA ILE A 33 -27.29 27.65 -64.82
C ILE A 33 -26.62 28.52 -63.76
N ASN A 34 -27.20 29.66 -63.40
CA ASN A 34 -26.67 30.54 -62.36
C ASN A 34 -26.53 29.81 -61.00
N LEU A 35 -27.51 28.98 -60.65
CA LEU A 35 -27.50 28.18 -59.43
C LEU A 35 -26.40 27.11 -59.46
N SER A 36 -26.20 26.47 -60.62
CA SER A 36 -25.12 25.50 -60.82
C SER A 36 -23.74 26.17 -60.71
N GLU A 37 -23.58 27.37 -61.26
CA GLU A 37 -22.36 28.17 -61.16
C GLU A 37 -22.08 28.56 -59.70
N GLN A 38 -23.10 28.99 -58.95
CA GLN A 38 -22.96 29.27 -57.51
C GLN A 38 -22.55 28.04 -56.70
N ARG A 39 -23.14 26.88 -56.99
CA ARG A 39 -22.76 25.60 -56.32
C ARG A 39 -21.32 25.22 -56.65
N LEU A 40 -20.90 25.37 -57.91
CA LEU A 40 -19.52 25.12 -58.32
C LEU A 40 -18.55 26.06 -57.61
N GLN A 41 -18.86 27.36 -57.55
CA GLN A 41 -18.04 28.35 -56.83
C GLN A 41 -17.93 27.99 -55.34
N THR A 42 -19.05 27.68 -54.69
CA THR A 42 -19.07 27.29 -53.27
C THR A 42 -18.28 26.01 -53.02
N SER A 43 -18.40 25.02 -53.90
CA SER A 43 -17.66 23.75 -53.83
C SER A 43 -16.15 23.98 -53.97
N MET A 44 -15.74 24.81 -54.93
CA MET A 44 -14.33 25.18 -55.15
C MET A 44 -13.75 25.93 -53.95
N GLU A 45 -14.48 26.88 -53.38
CA GLU A 45 -14.06 27.59 -52.16
C GLU A 45 -13.91 26.64 -50.97
N GLN A 46 -14.84 25.70 -50.80
CA GLN A 46 -14.77 24.70 -49.74
C GLN A 46 -13.56 23.78 -49.92
N GLN A 47 -13.31 23.32 -51.14
CA GLN A 47 -12.14 22.50 -51.47
C GLN A 47 -10.84 23.26 -51.22
N GLN A 48 -10.77 24.55 -51.58
CA GLN A 48 -9.61 25.39 -51.32
C GLN A 48 -9.37 25.59 -49.82
N LYS A 49 -10.43 25.84 -49.03
CA LYS A 49 -10.32 25.91 -47.56
C LYS A 49 -9.81 24.60 -46.96
N GLN A 50 -10.33 23.46 -47.42
CA GLN A 50 -9.87 22.14 -46.96
C GLN A 50 -8.39 21.90 -47.32
N TYR A 51 -7.95 22.34 -48.50
CA TYR A 51 -6.56 22.23 -48.93
C TYR A 51 -5.62 23.09 -48.07
N VAL A 52 -5.99 24.35 -47.81
CA VAL A 52 -5.22 25.24 -46.92
C VAL A 52 -5.15 24.67 -45.50
N GLN A 53 -6.24 24.09 -45.00
CA GLN A 53 -6.26 23.43 -43.70
C GLN A 53 -5.34 22.20 -43.66
N GLN A 54 -5.31 21.37 -44.71
CA GLN A 54 -4.36 20.26 -44.83
C GLN A 54 -2.91 20.74 -44.88
N GLN A 55 -2.62 21.83 -45.60
CA GLN A 55 -1.27 22.41 -45.64
C GLN A 55 -0.82 22.88 -44.25
N HIS A 56 -1.70 23.55 -43.50
CA HIS A 56 -1.39 23.97 -42.13
C HIS A 56 -1.08 22.78 -41.22
N LEU A 57 -1.86 21.70 -41.32
CA LEU A 57 -1.63 20.47 -40.56
C LEU A 57 -0.26 19.85 -40.88
N LEU A 58 0.14 19.83 -42.15
CA LEU A 58 1.47 19.32 -42.56
C LEU A 58 2.60 20.17 -41.98
N VAL A 59 2.47 21.50 -41.96
CA VAL A 59 3.47 22.40 -41.36
C VAL A 59 3.57 22.17 -39.85
N GLN A 60 2.43 21.99 -39.17
CA GLN A 60 2.41 21.70 -37.74
C GLN A 60 3.09 20.36 -37.44
N LEU A 61 2.74 19.29 -38.16
CA LEU A 61 3.38 17.98 -38.03
C LEU A 61 4.89 18.04 -38.26
N ASN A 62 5.35 18.78 -39.27
CA ASN A 62 6.78 18.95 -39.52
C ASN A 62 7.49 19.68 -38.37
N THR A 63 6.82 20.66 -37.77
CA THR A 63 7.34 21.40 -36.61
C THR A 63 7.45 20.49 -35.39
N ASP A 64 6.43 19.69 -35.12
CA ASP A 64 6.42 18.73 -34.01
C ASP A 64 7.50 17.66 -34.17
N VAL A 65 7.70 17.13 -35.38
CA VAL A 65 8.78 16.18 -35.68
C VAL A 65 10.16 16.80 -35.42
N ASN A 66 10.37 18.07 -35.78
CA ASN A 66 11.63 18.75 -35.50
C ASN A 66 11.86 18.96 -33.99
N ASN A 67 10.82 19.38 -33.26
CA ASN A 67 10.87 19.53 -31.80
C ASN A 67 11.16 18.19 -31.10
N MET A 68 10.54 17.10 -31.57
CA MET A 68 10.83 15.76 -31.08
C MET A 68 12.27 15.35 -31.38
N LYS A 69 12.78 15.63 -32.58
CA LYS A 69 14.18 15.33 -32.95
C LYS A 69 15.18 16.07 -32.06
N GLU A 70 14.92 17.33 -31.74
CA GLU A 70 15.74 18.08 -30.78
C GLU A 70 15.68 17.48 -29.37
N SER A 71 14.49 17.07 -28.92
CA SER A 71 14.31 16.41 -27.62
C SER A 71 15.08 15.08 -27.55
N VAL A 72 15.06 14.30 -28.63
CA VAL A 72 15.84 13.05 -28.75
C VAL A 72 17.34 13.34 -28.75
N ASN A 73 17.81 14.34 -29.51
CA ASN A 73 19.23 14.73 -29.53
C ASN A 73 19.71 15.27 -28.17
N LYS A 74 18.83 15.95 -27.41
CA LYS A 74 19.11 16.42 -26.05
C LYS A 74 19.25 15.27 -25.06
N VAL A 75 18.47 14.19 -25.21
CA VAL A 75 18.64 12.97 -24.42
C VAL A 75 19.91 12.22 -24.84
N GLY A 76 20.17 12.10 -26.15
CA GLY A 76 21.39 11.46 -26.69
C GLY A 76 22.67 12.14 -26.22
N SER A 77 22.76 13.47 -26.34
CA SER A 77 23.92 14.24 -25.85
C SER A 77 24.13 14.14 -24.33
N LYS A 78 23.06 13.95 -23.55
CA LYS A 78 23.13 13.70 -22.11
C LYS A 78 23.57 12.28 -21.76
N LEU A 79 23.36 11.34 -22.69
CA LEU A 79 23.86 9.97 -22.62
C LEU A 79 25.35 9.90 -23.02
N GLU A 80 25.77 10.70 -24.00
CA GLU A 80 27.16 10.84 -24.45
C GLU A 80 28.08 11.58 -23.45
N SER A 81 27.51 12.44 -22.59
CA SER A 81 28.25 13.16 -21.54
C SER A 81 28.43 12.34 -20.24
N LEU A 82 28.05 11.07 -20.24
CA LEU A 82 28.37 10.17 -19.13
C LEU A 82 29.85 9.78 -19.24
N PRO A 83 30.64 9.92 -18.17
CA PRO A 83 32.06 9.59 -18.20
C PRO A 83 32.29 8.14 -18.65
N PRO A 84 33.39 7.86 -19.38
CA PRO A 84 33.66 6.53 -19.90
C PRO A 84 33.96 5.59 -18.74
N GLU A 85 33.04 4.65 -18.52
CA GLU A 85 33.01 3.63 -17.47
C GLU A 85 33.36 4.12 -16.04
N PRO A 86 32.51 3.85 -15.03
CA PRO A 86 33.01 3.96 -13.65
C PRO A 86 34.30 3.13 -13.56
N PRO A 87 35.33 3.59 -12.82
CA PRO A 87 36.54 2.79 -12.65
C PRO A 87 36.08 1.39 -12.31
N LYS A 88 36.48 0.38 -13.13
CA LYS A 88 36.18 -1.04 -12.87
C LYS A 88 36.27 -1.20 -11.38
N PRO A 89 35.19 -1.62 -10.68
CA PRO A 89 35.20 -1.65 -9.24
C PRO A 89 36.51 -2.32 -8.89
N MET A 90 37.44 -1.55 -8.29
CA MET A 90 38.46 -2.20 -7.50
C MET A 90 37.58 -3.01 -6.58
N ALA A 91 37.66 -4.33 -6.71
CA ALA A 91 37.08 -5.21 -5.74
C ALA A 91 37.79 -4.82 -4.44
N ILE A 92 37.25 -3.82 -3.74
CA ILE A 92 37.09 -3.88 -2.31
C ILE A 92 36.62 -5.32 -2.16
N PRO A 93 37.43 -6.22 -1.55
CA PRO A 93 36.97 -7.56 -1.27
C PRO A 93 35.59 -7.34 -0.72
N THR A 94 34.56 -7.81 -1.43
CA THR A 94 33.19 -7.60 -1.01
C THR A 94 33.21 -8.17 0.39
N GLU A 95 33.21 -7.32 1.42
CA GLU A 95 32.88 -7.78 2.74
C GLU A 95 31.52 -8.36 2.47
N LYS A 96 31.49 -9.70 2.47
CA LYS A 96 30.32 -10.48 2.08
C LYS A 96 29.18 -9.75 2.76
N CYS A 97 28.22 -9.20 2.00
CA CYS A 97 26.97 -8.75 2.60
C CYS A 97 26.52 -9.95 3.40
N GLN A 98 26.73 -9.92 4.71
CA GLN A 98 26.39 -11.04 5.55
C GLN A 98 24.89 -11.07 5.41
N ALA A 99 24.38 -12.10 4.74
CA ALA A 99 22.94 -12.27 4.65
C ALA A 99 22.45 -12.21 6.11
N PRO A 100 21.53 -11.29 6.43
CA PRO A 100 21.08 -11.15 7.81
C PRO A 100 20.73 -12.52 8.35
N SER A 101 21.16 -12.83 9.57
CA SER A 101 20.70 -14.03 10.25
C SER A 101 19.17 -14.02 10.21
N GLN A 102 18.55 -15.18 9.93
CA GLN A 102 17.09 -15.25 9.79
C GLN A 102 16.43 -14.61 11.03
N GLY A 103 15.55 -13.63 10.81
CA GLY A 103 14.89 -12.89 11.89
C GLY A 103 15.67 -11.70 12.47
N HIS A 104 16.79 -11.30 11.87
CA HIS A 104 17.57 -10.12 12.32
C HIS A 104 17.85 -9.16 11.17
N THR A 105 18.15 -7.91 11.51
CA THR A 105 18.67 -6.91 10.58
C THR A 105 20.18 -7.03 10.41
N VAL A 106 20.75 -6.30 9.45
CA VAL A 106 22.20 -6.31 9.18
C VAL A 106 23.02 -5.76 10.37
N ASP A 107 22.44 -4.83 11.14
CA ASP A 107 23.02 -4.29 12.38
C ASP A 107 22.77 -5.18 13.62
N GLY A 108 22.21 -6.39 13.43
CA GLY A 108 22.02 -7.38 14.48
C GLY A 108 20.82 -7.13 15.40
N LYS A 109 19.91 -6.21 15.06
CA LYS A 109 18.66 -6.03 15.80
C LYS A 109 17.65 -7.10 15.40
N LEU A 110 16.76 -7.45 16.33
CA LEU A 110 15.68 -8.38 16.08
C LEU A 110 14.68 -7.77 15.09
N LEU A 111 14.39 -8.48 14.01
CA LEU A 111 13.33 -8.09 13.09
C LEU A 111 12.00 -8.65 13.61
N VAL A 112 11.03 -7.76 13.87
CA VAL A 112 9.70 -8.13 14.38
C VAL A 112 8.61 -7.59 13.45
N GLY A 113 7.51 -8.34 13.34
CA GLY A 113 6.32 -7.95 12.61
C GLY A 113 5.42 -6.98 13.37
N GLU A 114 4.22 -6.69 12.85
CA GLU A 114 3.17 -5.99 13.60
C GLU A 114 2.59 -6.84 14.74
N ALA A 115 2.71 -8.17 14.64
CA ALA A 115 2.38 -9.14 15.67
C ALA A 115 3.49 -10.19 15.80
N GLU A 116 3.77 -10.63 17.03
CA GLU A 116 4.78 -11.64 17.32
C GLU A 116 4.33 -12.62 18.40
N TRP A 117 4.94 -13.80 18.40
CA TRP A 117 4.85 -14.72 19.54
C TRP A 117 5.90 -14.37 20.58
N ILE A 118 5.49 -14.28 21.83
CA ILE A 118 6.39 -14.02 22.96
C ILE A 118 6.27 -15.14 23.97
N TRP A 119 7.37 -15.47 24.63
CA TRP A 119 7.36 -16.32 25.82
C TRP A 119 7.33 -15.44 27.07
N VAL A 120 6.45 -15.73 28.02
CA VAL A 120 6.43 -15.05 29.32
C VAL A 120 6.94 -16.03 30.38
N ASP A 121 8.13 -15.80 30.91
CA ASP A 121 8.79 -16.73 31.83
C ASP A 121 7.93 -17.03 33.07
N ALA A 122 7.26 -16.00 33.60
CA ALA A 122 6.41 -16.14 34.77
C ALA A 122 5.14 -16.97 34.52
N ALA A 123 4.70 -17.08 33.25
CA ALA A 123 3.57 -17.90 32.84
C ALA A 123 4.00 -19.28 32.36
N ASN A 124 5.29 -19.46 32.02
CA ASN A 124 5.82 -20.64 31.37
C ASN A 124 5.04 -21.03 30.10
N ASP A 125 4.62 -20.02 29.33
CA ASP A 125 3.81 -20.21 28.12
C ASP A 125 4.03 -19.08 27.09
N ALA A 126 3.59 -19.33 25.86
CA ALA A 126 3.67 -18.43 24.73
C ALA A 126 2.36 -17.64 24.54
N PHE A 127 2.48 -16.34 24.27
CA PHE A 127 1.34 -15.45 24.03
C PHE A 127 1.54 -14.66 22.74
N GLN A 128 0.44 -14.34 22.07
CA GLN A 128 0.47 -13.39 20.97
C GLN A 128 0.61 -11.96 21.52
N ALA A 129 1.46 -11.18 20.88
CA ALA A 129 1.69 -9.80 21.23
C ALA A 129 1.55 -8.89 20.03
N ARG A 130 0.85 -7.77 20.22
CA ARG A 130 0.86 -6.65 19.27
C ARG A 130 2.13 -5.83 19.49
N VAL A 131 2.88 -5.56 18.42
CA VAL A 131 3.99 -4.62 18.45
C VAL A 131 3.43 -3.22 18.22
N ASP A 132 3.56 -2.34 19.22
CA ASP A 132 2.96 -1.00 19.19
C ASP A 132 4.00 0.07 19.51
N THR A 133 4.52 0.68 18.45
CA THR A 133 5.46 1.81 18.57
C THR A 133 4.79 3.08 19.10
N GLY A 134 3.46 3.15 19.18
CA GLY A 134 2.71 4.26 19.78
C GLY A 134 2.73 4.24 21.31
N ALA A 135 2.80 3.06 21.91
CA ALA A 135 2.87 2.90 23.37
C ALA A 135 4.29 3.09 23.92
N THR A 136 4.43 3.86 25.00
CA THR A 136 5.72 3.98 25.70
C THR A 136 6.08 2.70 26.43
N THR A 137 5.19 2.25 27.33
CA THR A 137 5.37 1.07 28.18
C THR A 137 4.46 -0.05 27.68
N SER A 138 4.95 -1.29 27.76
CA SER A 138 4.19 -2.48 27.42
C SER A 138 2.99 -2.70 28.36
N SER A 139 2.01 -3.49 27.91
CA SER A 139 0.85 -3.84 28.71
C SER A 139 0.45 -5.28 28.52
N ILE A 140 -0.12 -5.88 29.56
CA ILE A 140 -0.61 -7.25 29.52
C ILE A 140 -2.04 -7.31 30.07
N SER A 141 -2.90 -8.05 29.38
CA SER A 141 -4.27 -8.33 29.80
C SER A 141 -4.24 -9.23 31.02
N ALA A 142 -4.78 -8.73 32.13
CA ALA A 142 -4.71 -9.39 33.43
C ALA A 142 -6.05 -9.33 34.15
N GLN A 143 -6.52 -10.48 34.62
CA GLN A 143 -7.77 -10.64 35.36
C GLN A 143 -7.50 -10.84 36.87
N ASP A 144 -8.52 -10.54 37.69
CA ASP A 144 -8.51 -10.70 39.15
C ASP A 144 -7.26 -10.13 39.84
N ILE A 145 -6.86 -8.93 39.39
CA ILE A 145 -5.65 -8.24 39.86
C ILE A 145 -5.79 -7.90 41.35
N THR A 146 -4.98 -8.55 42.18
CA THR A 146 -5.00 -8.42 43.64
C THR A 146 -3.62 -8.03 44.15
N ILE A 147 -3.53 -6.91 44.86
CA ILE A 147 -2.29 -6.48 45.52
C ILE A 147 -2.24 -7.08 46.92
N PHE A 148 -1.10 -7.66 47.29
CA PHE A 148 -0.90 -8.26 48.61
C PHE A 148 0.53 -8.02 49.12
N GLU A 149 0.73 -8.17 50.43
CA GLU A 149 2.05 -8.05 51.04
C GLU A 149 2.70 -9.44 51.20
N ARG A 150 3.98 -9.56 50.83
CA ARG A 150 4.81 -10.73 51.08
C ARG A 150 6.19 -10.29 51.54
N ASN A 151 6.59 -10.69 52.74
CA ASN A 151 7.89 -10.37 53.35
C ASN A 151 8.18 -8.85 53.38
N GLY A 152 7.20 -8.03 53.77
CA GLY A 152 7.38 -6.57 53.85
C GLY A 152 7.42 -5.84 52.50
N LYS A 153 7.10 -6.53 51.39
CA LYS A 153 7.08 -5.95 50.04
C LYS A 153 5.70 -6.14 49.41
N ASN A 154 5.27 -5.17 48.60
CA ASN A 154 4.05 -5.26 47.83
C ASN A 154 4.24 -6.14 46.59
N TRP A 155 3.32 -7.07 46.39
CA TRP A 155 3.23 -7.98 45.26
C TRP A 155 1.86 -7.84 44.61
N VAL A 156 1.78 -8.28 43.35
CA VAL A 156 0.52 -8.35 42.61
C VAL A 156 0.32 -9.79 42.17
N ARG A 157 -0.85 -10.34 42.47
CA ARG A 157 -1.36 -11.60 41.91
C ARG A 157 -2.37 -11.26 40.82
N PHE A 158 -2.27 -11.92 39.68
CA PHE A 158 -3.21 -11.76 38.58
C PHE A 158 -3.24 -13.01 37.71
N PHE A 159 -4.24 -13.08 36.83
CA PHE A 159 -4.41 -14.19 35.92
C PHE A 159 -4.26 -13.73 34.47
N LEU A 160 -3.49 -14.49 33.69
CA LEU A 160 -3.43 -14.33 32.24
C LEU A 160 -4.39 -15.31 31.57
N SER A 161 -5.22 -14.79 30.67
CA SER A 161 -6.07 -15.61 29.80
C SER A 161 -5.26 -16.09 28.60
N HIS A 162 -5.24 -17.40 28.37
CA HIS A 162 -4.68 -17.97 27.14
C HIS A 162 -5.80 -18.15 26.11
N GLN A 163 -5.56 -17.84 24.84
CA GLN A 163 -6.62 -17.97 23.81
C GLN A 163 -6.90 -19.43 23.43
N GLU A 164 -5.91 -20.33 23.61
CA GLU A 164 -6.01 -21.73 23.20
C GLU A 164 -6.53 -22.64 24.34
N MET A 165 -6.64 -22.13 25.58
CA MET A 165 -7.08 -22.91 26.75
C MET A 165 -8.08 -22.11 27.60
N ASP A 166 -9.06 -22.80 28.16
CA ASP A 166 -10.00 -22.23 29.14
C ASP A 166 -9.32 -21.98 30.52
N ASP A 167 -8.07 -22.42 30.66
CA ASP A 167 -7.29 -22.29 31.87
C ASP A 167 -6.66 -20.89 31.98
N LYS A 168 -6.86 -20.28 33.15
CA LYS A 168 -6.22 -19.03 33.54
C LYS A 168 -4.89 -19.32 34.23
N ILE A 169 -3.80 -18.71 33.75
CA ILE A 169 -2.47 -18.89 34.35
C ILE A 169 -2.28 -17.85 35.46
N GLN A 170 -2.15 -18.31 36.70
CA GLN A 170 -1.89 -17.43 37.85
C GLN A 170 -0.43 -16.99 37.88
N ILE A 171 -0.20 -15.69 37.98
CA ILE A 171 1.14 -15.09 38.11
C ILE A 171 1.18 -14.22 39.36
N GLU A 172 2.33 -14.25 40.03
CA GLU A 172 2.66 -13.33 41.11
C GLU A 172 3.98 -12.62 40.82
N ALA A 173 3.97 -11.29 40.86
CA ALA A 173 5.16 -10.49 40.60
C ALA A 173 5.25 -9.31 41.58
N PRO A 174 6.47 -8.84 41.92
CA PRO A 174 6.64 -7.64 42.72
C PRO A 174 6.00 -6.42 42.07
N LEU A 175 5.28 -5.63 42.86
CA LEU A 175 4.73 -4.35 42.40
C LEU A 175 5.87 -3.34 42.26
N VAL A 176 6.11 -2.84 41.04
CA VAL A 176 7.14 -1.84 40.78
C VAL A 176 6.64 -0.44 41.12
N ARG A 177 5.46 -0.08 40.59
CA ARG A 177 4.83 1.24 40.76
C ARG A 177 3.37 1.21 40.31
N HIS A 178 2.68 2.33 40.49
CA HIS A 178 1.39 2.58 39.85
C HIS A 178 1.54 3.66 38.78
N VAL A 179 0.89 3.47 37.63
CA VAL A 179 0.76 4.50 36.60
C VAL A 179 -0.67 5.03 36.57
N ARG A 180 -0.80 6.34 36.32
CA ARG A 180 -2.09 6.97 36.06
C ARG A 180 -2.25 7.06 34.55
N VAL A 181 -3.19 6.32 33.99
CA VAL A 181 -3.47 6.33 32.56
C VAL A 181 -4.74 7.14 32.31
N ARG A 182 -4.62 8.22 31.53
CA ARG A 182 -5.79 8.93 30.99
C ARG A 182 -6.37 8.10 29.86
N GLN A 183 -7.61 7.65 29.99
CA GLN A 183 -8.34 7.13 28.85
C GLN A 183 -8.94 8.30 28.09
N ALA A 184 -8.90 8.24 26.75
CA ALA A 184 -9.48 9.30 25.90
C ALA A 184 -10.99 9.48 26.10
N SER A 185 -11.65 8.49 26.72
CA SER A 185 -13.11 8.39 26.87
C SER A 185 -13.62 8.47 28.31
N ALA A 186 -12.77 8.78 29.31
CA ALA A 186 -13.18 8.83 30.70
C ALA A 186 -12.55 10.03 31.44
N ASP A 187 -13.33 10.65 32.33
CA ASP A 187 -12.90 11.80 33.14
C ASP A 187 -12.00 11.37 34.33
N ASP A 188 -12.02 10.07 34.67
CA ASP A 188 -11.25 9.48 35.77
C ASP A 188 -9.89 8.90 35.34
N LEU A 189 -8.91 9.06 36.23
CA LEU A 189 -7.55 8.51 36.06
C LEU A 189 -7.50 7.04 36.49
N ASP A 190 -7.40 6.14 35.52
CA ASP A 190 -7.23 4.70 35.73
C ASP A 190 -5.84 4.41 36.32
N ARG A 191 -5.79 3.93 37.58
CA ARG A 191 -4.54 3.57 38.27
C ARG A 191 -4.20 2.12 38.00
N ARG A 192 -3.18 1.90 37.19
CA ARG A 192 -2.73 0.55 36.81
C ARG A 192 -1.47 0.16 37.56
N PRO A 193 -1.42 -1.02 38.20
CA PRO A 193 -0.19 -1.54 38.75
C PRO A 193 0.77 -1.91 37.61
N VAL A 194 2.06 -1.77 37.88
CA VAL A 194 3.15 -2.11 36.98
C VAL A 194 3.98 -3.20 37.60
N VAL A 195 4.23 -4.26 36.83
CA VAL A 195 5.09 -5.38 37.21
C VAL A 195 6.25 -5.48 36.22
N ARG A 196 7.35 -6.12 36.64
CA ARG A 196 8.48 -6.40 35.76
C ARG A 196 8.54 -7.90 35.46
N LEU A 197 8.39 -8.25 34.19
CA LEU A 197 8.38 -9.64 33.73
C LEU A 197 9.51 -9.88 32.74
N ALA A 198 10.09 -11.07 32.77
CA ALA A 198 11.02 -11.53 31.74
C ALA A 198 10.22 -12.11 30.58
N VAL A 199 10.52 -11.61 29.38
CA VAL A 199 9.81 -11.95 28.14
C VAL A 199 10.82 -12.23 27.05
N ARG A 200 10.50 -13.19 26.18
CA ARG A 200 11.39 -13.63 25.10
C ARG A 200 10.71 -13.56 23.76
N ILE A 201 11.46 -13.13 22.75
CA ILE A 201 11.01 -13.08 21.35
C ILE A 201 12.19 -13.52 20.48
N GLY A 202 11.99 -14.56 19.67
CA GLY A 202 13.10 -15.20 18.97
C GLY A 202 14.16 -15.70 19.96
N ASP A 203 15.39 -15.23 19.78
CA ASP A 203 16.55 -15.52 20.64
C ASP A 203 16.83 -14.43 21.69
N MET A 204 16.07 -13.33 21.71
CA MET A 204 16.23 -12.26 22.69
C MET A 204 15.37 -12.49 23.94
N THR A 205 15.94 -12.22 25.11
CA THR A 205 15.25 -12.28 26.41
C THR A 205 15.46 -10.97 27.15
N GLU A 206 14.37 -10.29 27.50
CA GLU A 206 14.43 -8.97 28.14
C GLU A 206 13.46 -8.84 29.31
N LYS A 207 13.87 -8.06 30.31
CA LYS A 207 13.05 -7.74 31.49
C LYS A 207 12.38 -6.38 31.33
N ALA A 208 11.12 -6.40 30.90
CA ALA A 208 10.34 -5.18 30.67
C ALA A 208 9.25 -4.95 31.73
N GLU A 209 8.85 -3.69 31.84
CA GLU A 209 7.71 -3.27 32.64
C GLU A 209 6.40 -3.47 31.86
N PHE A 210 5.41 -4.05 32.51
CA PHE A 210 4.08 -4.26 31.97
C PHE A 210 3.04 -3.60 32.87
N THR A 211 2.23 -2.74 32.27
CA THR A 211 1.00 -2.25 32.93
C THR A 211 -0.06 -3.35 32.90
N LEU A 212 -0.70 -3.60 34.04
CA LEU A 212 -1.76 -4.58 34.16
C LEU A 212 -3.13 -3.92 33.99
N LYS A 213 -3.99 -4.51 33.16
CA LYS A 213 -5.41 -4.12 33.04
C LYS A 213 -6.20 -5.28 32.46
N ASP A 214 -7.44 -5.45 32.88
CA ASP A 214 -8.35 -6.37 32.19
C ASP A 214 -8.67 -5.83 30.79
N ARG A 215 -8.24 -6.58 29.78
CA ARG A 215 -8.48 -6.33 28.35
C ARG A 215 -8.92 -7.62 27.66
N SER A 216 -9.70 -8.44 28.35
CA SER A 216 -10.22 -9.71 27.84
C SER A 216 -10.95 -9.58 26.50
N ASP A 217 -11.54 -8.41 26.22
CA ASP A 217 -12.21 -8.12 24.94
C ASP A 217 -11.25 -7.84 23.77
N MET A 218 -9.94 -7.73 24.01
CA MET A 218 -8.95 -7.40 22.96
C MET A 218 -8.38 -8.65 22.30
N ALA A 219 -8.06 -8.53 21.00
CA ALA A 219 -7.49 -9.60 20.20
C ALA A 219 -6.10 -10.06 20.65
N PHE A 220 -5.28 -9.16 21.21
CA PHE A 220 -3.93 -9.47 21.68
C PHE A 220 -3.85 -9.33 23.20
N PRO A 221 -3.50 -10.40 23.94
CA PRO A 221 -3.34 -10.34 25.39
C PRO A 221 -2.12 -9.52 25.80
N VAL A 222 -1.12 -9.36 24.93
CA VAL A 222 0.08 -8.57 25.20
C VAL A 222 0.26 -7.47 24.16
N LEU A 223 0.78 -6.33 24.61
CA LEU A 223 1.20 -5.22 23.76
C LEU A 223 2.61 -4.83 24.15
N LEU A 224 3.52 -4.83 23.17
CA LEU A 224 4.92 -4.46 23.34
C LEU A 224 5.12 -2.99 22.95
N GLY A 225 5.47 -2.19 23.94
CA GLY A 225 5.74 -0.77 23.76
C GLY A 225 7.20 -0.48 23.37
N ARG A 226 7.47 0.80 23.10
CA ARG A 226 8.82 1.27 22.73
C ARG A 226 9.89 0.97 23.78
N GLU A 227 9.59 0.97 25.07
CA GLU A 227 10.59 0.65 26.10
C GLU A 227 11.14 -0.78 25.97
N PHE A 228 10.33 -1.72 25.48
CA PHE A 228 10.81 -3.07 25.15
C PHE A 228 11.59 -3.05 23.83
N LEU A 229 11.08 -2.38 22.79
CA LEU A 229 11.63 -2.44 21.43
C LEU A 229 12.90 -1.61 21.22
N LYS A 230 13.10 -0.57 22.03
CA LYS A 230 14.16 0.41 21.87
C LYS A 230 15.52 -0.29 21.94
N ASP A 231 16.40 0.07 21.01
CA ASP A 231 17.79 -0.41 20.89
C ASP A 231 17.94 -1.90 20.54
N ILE A 232 16.86 -2.70 20.55
CA ILE A 232 16.92 -4.15 20.32
C ILE A 232 16.20 -4.64 19.06
N ALA A 233 15.20 -3.91 18.55
CA ALA A 233 14.34 -4.40 17.48
C ALA A 233 14.00 -3.36 16.40
N VAL A 234 13.68 -3.86 15.21
CA VAL A 234 13.13 -3.10 14.07
C VAL A 234 11.79 -3.71 13.68
N VAL A 235 10.77 -2.86 13.50
CA VAL A 235 9.40 -3.29 13.21
C VAL A 235 9.11 -3.20 11.72
N ASP A 236 8.76 -4.33 11.11
CA ASP A 236 8.20 -4.44 9.75
C ASP A 236 6.69 -4.66 9.84
N VAL A 237 5.93 -3.58 9.66
CA VAL A 237 4.47 -3.58 9.81
C VAL A 237 3.73 -4.38 8.73
N ALA A 238 4.41 -4.80 7.65
CA ALA A 238 3.79 -5.59 6.57
C ALA A 238 3.81 -7.10 6.85
N ARG A 239 4.42 -7.52 7.96
CA ARG A 239 4.63 -8.93 8.30
C ARG A 239 4.13 -9.21 9.70
N GLU A 240 3.81 -10.47 9.95
CA GLU A 240 3.45 -10.99 11.27
C GLU A 240 4.25 -12.27 11.53
N TYR A 241 4.52 -12.54 12.81
CA TYR A 241 5.16 -13.78 13.29
C TYR A 241 6.47 -14.08 12.55
N ILE A 242 7.34 -13.07 12.46
CA ILE A 242 8.68 -13.21 11.85
C ILE A 242 9.52 -14.17 12.69
N GLN A 243 9.36 -14.11 14.01
CA GLN A 243 10.04 -14.99 14.94
C GLN A 243 9.24 -16.30 15.13
N PRO A 244 9.93 -17.45 15.28
CA PRO A 244 9.26 -18.71 15.51
C PRO A 244 8.51 -18.70 16.86
N LYS A 245 7.34 -19.37 16.92
CA LYS A 245 6.61 -19.55 18.18
C LYS A 245 7.54 -20.26 19.20
N PRO A 246 7.83 -19.63 20.35
CA PRO A 246 8.76 -20.20 21.33
C PRO A 246 8.15 -21.46 21.96
N LYS A 247 8.97 -22.48 22.16
CA LYS A 247 8.56 -23.72 22.84
C LYS A 247 9.28 -23.84 24.17
N LEU A 248 8.70 -24.59 25.10
CA LEU A 248 9.30 -24.83 26.42
C LEU A 248 10.76 -25.32 26.38
N LYS A 249 11.14 -26.09 25.35
CA LYS A 249 12.51 -26.61 25.17
C LYS A 249 13.54 -25.54 24.79
N ASP A 250 13.07 -24.41 24.27
CA ASP A 250 13.92 -23.31 23.84
C ASP A 250 14.28 -22.41 25.04
N VAL A 251 13.63 -22.63 26.19
CA VAL A 251 13.84 -21.90 27.43
C VAL A 251 15.00 -22.52 28.23
N LYS A 252 16.21 -21.96 28.04
CA LYS A 252 17.39 -22.23 28.89
C LYS A 252 17.39 -21.39 30.15
#